data_AF-A0A060YG74-F1
#
_entry.id   AF-A0A060YG74-F1
#
_cell.length_a   1.000
_cell.length_b   1.000
_cell.length_c   1.000
_cell.angle_alpha   90.00
_cell.angle_beta   90.00
_cell.angle_gamma   90.00
#
_symmetry.space_group_name_H-M   'P 1'
#
loop_
_entity.id
_entity.type
_entity.pdbx_description
1 polymer ?
#
loop_
_entity_poly.entity_id
_entity_poly.type
_entity_poly.pdbx_seq_one_letter_code
_entity_poly.pdbx_strand_id
1 'polypeptide(L)'
;MPPRPWTRPAPPANTKRRDSKLWSETFDVRLGHQMLSSKEINRQEAIFELSRGEKDLIEDLKLAKKAYHDPMLKLSIMTEHELNQIFGTLESLIPLHEDLLSRLREARKPDGSTEHVGHILVDWLPCLDSYNSYCSNQVAAKALLDHKKQDHRVHDFLQRCLESPFSRKLDLWNFLDIPRSRLVKYPLLLREILKHTPNDHPDRQYLDEAINMIQSIVAEINTQTGESECRFYKERLLYLEGSQRDLLIDSSRILSCHGELKNNRGAVSSALSIIITQHFGVAVRSGREGYKRIGWTFARMDIYLNNNMDAVSVSVHLLFSVTHEKQ
;
A
#
# COMPACT_ATOMS: atom_id res chain seq x y z
N MET A 1 48.11 23.51 22.70
CA MET A 1 47.71 22.30 21.94
C MET A 1 47.39 22.72 20.52
N PRO A 2 47.74 21.93 19.49
CA PRO A 2 47.34 22.21 18.11
C PRO A 2 45.83 21.97 17.90
N PRO A 3 45.18 22.62 16.92
CA PRO A 3 43.77 22.39 16.61
C PRO A 3 43.56 20.98 16.02
N ARG A 4 42.38 20.39 16.27
CA ARG A 4 42.02 19.07 15.71
C ARG A 4 42.04 19.11 14.19
N PRO A 5 42.55 18.06 13.50
CA PRO A 5 42.39 17.92 12.06
C PRO A 5 40.91 17.80 11.70
N TRP A 6 40.53 18.43 10.59
CA TRP A 6 39.21 18.35 10.01
C TRP A 6 38.83 16.88 9.74
N THR A 7 37.76 16.40 10.37
CA THR A 7 37.14 15.12 10.01
C THR A 7 36.64 15.22 8.58
N ARG A 8 37.23 14.44 7.66
CA ARG A 8 36.69 14.28 6.30
C ARG A 8 35.21 13.85 6.39
N PRO A 9 34.31 14.42 5.57
CA PRO A 9 32.99 13.84 5.37
C PRO A 9 33.15 12.38 4.96
N ALA A 10 32.35 11.49 5.54
CA ALA A 10 32.27 10.12 5.06
C ALA A 10 31.86 10.13 3.58
N PRO A 11 32.41 9.25 2.72
CA PRO A 11 31.96 9.17 1.33
C PRO A 11 30.45 8.87 1.31
N PRO A 12 29.70 9.46 0.36
CA PRO A 12 28.26 9.24 0.28
C PRO A 12 27.99 7.73 0.18
N ALA A 13 27.18 7.22 1.11
CA ALA A 13 26.84 5.81 1.16
C ALA A 13 26.24 5.40 -0.19
N ASN A 14 26.89 4.46 -0.88
CA ASN A 14 26.53 4.08 -2.24
C ASN A 14 25.19 3.34 -2.22
N THR A 15 24.08 4.08 -2.26
CA THR A 15 22.74 3.56 -2.45
C THR A 15 22.72 2.92 -3.82
N LYS A 16 22.79 1.58 -3.87
CA LYS A 16 22.63 0.82 -5.11
C LYS A 16 21.25 1.14 -5.69
N ARG A 17 21.21 2.12 -6.59
CA ARG A 17 20.05 2.42 -7.43
C ARG A 17 19.76 1.14 -8.20
N ARG A 18 18.50 0.70 -8.20
CA ARG A 18 18.10 -0.53 -8.90
C ARG A 18 18.59 -0.49 -10.33
N ASP A 19 19.35 -1.50 -10.71
CA ASP A 19 20.07 -1.55 -11.97
C ASP A 19 19.06 -1.57 -13.12
N SER A 20 19.00 -0.49 -13.90
CA SER A 20 17.89 -0.24 -14.84
C SER A 20 17.98 -1.04 -16.13
N LYS A 21 18.76 -2.13 -16.11
CA LYS A 21 19.15 -2.92 -17.27
C LYS A 21 17.94 -3.40 -18.07
N LEU A 22 18.00 -3.18 -19.39
CA LEU A 22 16.99 -3.61 -20.36
C LEU A 22 17.14 -5.10 -20.70
N TRP A 23 16.10 -5.68 -21.28
CA TRP A 23 16.17 -7.05 -21.83
C TRP A 23 17.23 -7.14 -22.94
N SER A 24 17.21 -6.15 -23.85
CA SER A 24 18.12 -5.98 -24.99
C SER A 24 19.59 -5.72 -24.61
N GLU A 25 19.86 -5.34 -23.35
CA GLU A 25 21.21 -5.24 -22.78
C GLU A 25 21.63 -6.51 -22.02
N THR A 26 20.66 -7.36 -21.68
CA THR A 26 20.85 -8.58 -20.87
C THR A 26 21.09 -9.80 -21.74
N PHE A 27 20.44 -9.87 -22.89
CA PHE A 27 20.59 -10.92 -23.89
C PHE A 27 21.12 -10.31 -25.18
N ASP A 28 22.12 -10.95 -25.80
CA ASP A 28 22.64 -10.48 -27.08
C ASP A 28 21.65 -10.83 -28.19
N VAL A 29 20.81 -9.85 -28.53
CA VAL A 29 19.80 -9.90 -29.61
C VAL A 29 20.41 -10.27 -30.97
N ARG A 30 21.75 -10.21 -31.12
CA ARG A 30 22.47 -10.57 -32.35
C ARG A 30 22.93 -12.03 -32.41
N LEU A 31 22.92 -12.77 -31.28
CA LEU A 31 23.29 -14.19 -31.23
C LEU A 31 22.08 -15.12 -31.49
N GLY A 32 20.85 -14.63 -31.28
CA GLY A 32 19.64 -15.25 -31.80
C GLY A 32 19.52 -15.01 -33.31
N HIS A 33 19.32 -16.07 -34.11
CA HIS A 33 19.46 -16.03 -35.58
C HIS A 33 18.30 -15.35 -36.35
N GLN A 34 17.58 -14.42 -35.73
CA GLN A 34 16.54 -13.61 -36.39
C GLN A 34 16.58 -12.17 -35.89
N MET A 35 16.56 -11.20 -36.82
CA MET A 35 16.32 -9.80 -36.50
C MET A 35 14.87 -9.65 -35.98
N LEU A 36 14.69 -9.69 -34.66
CA LEU A 36 13.38 -9.47 -34.04
C LEU A 36 12.81 -8.12 -34.46
N SER A 37 11.52 -8.07 -34.75
CA SER A 37 10.84 -6.80 -35.01
C SER A 37 10.88 -5.91 -33.77
N SER A 38 10.89 -4.59 -33.94
CA SER A 38 10.82 -3.66 -32.80
C SER A 38 9.60 -3.91 -31.90
N LYS A 39 8.48 -4.36 -32.47
CA LYS A 39 7.29 -4.74 -31.69
C LYS A 39 7.57 -5.96 -30.79
N GLU A 40 8.27 -6.99 -31.29
CA GLU A 40 8.63 -8.15 -30.47
C GLU A 40 9.71 -7.82 -29.43
N ILE A 41 10.68 -6.96 -29.74
CA ILE A 41 11.65 -6.46 -28.75
C ILE A 41 10.91 -5.77 -27.59
N ASN A 42 9.95 -4.88 -27.88
CA ASN A 42 9.15 -4.22 -26.86
C ASN A 42 8.30 -5.22 -26.04
N ARG A 43 7.80 -6.30 -26.66
CA ARG A 43 7.07 -7.38 -25.96
C ARG A 43 7.98 -8.11 -24.97
N GLN A 44 9.19 -8.48 -25.40
CA GLN A 44 10.18 -9.12 -24.54
C GLN A 44 10.66 -8.20 -23.42
N GLU A 45 10.81 -6.89 -23.68
CA GLU A 45 11.12 -5.88 -22.66
C GLU A 45 10.02 -5.77 -21.61
N ALA A 46 8.74 -5.76 -21.99
CA ALA A 46 7.61 -5.74 -21.05
C ALA A 46 7.52 -7.03 -20.20
N ILE A 47 7.76 -8.22 -20.79
CA ILE A 47 7.81 -9.50 -20.07
C ILE A 47 9.01 -9.53 -19.10
N PHE A 48 10.14 -8.94 -19.50
CA PHE A 48 11.33 -8.83 -18.65
C PHE A 48 11.12 -7.83 -17.50
N GLU A 49 10.44 -6.69 -17.73
CA GLU A 49 10.07 -5.74 -16.70
C GLU A 49 9.17 -6.39 -15.63
N LEU A 50 8.16 -7.15 -16.05
CA LEU A 50 7.35 -7.97 -15.14
C LEU A 50 8.24 -8.86 -14.27
N SER A 51 9.08 -9.70 -14.91
CA SER A 51 9.98 -10.65 -14.23
C SER A 51 10.93 -9.97 -13.23
N ARG A 52 11.51 -8.84 -13.65
CA ARG A 52 12.44 -8.06 -12.82
C ARG A 52 11.72 -7.40 -11.66
N GLY A 53 10.50 -6.92 -11.87
CA GLY A 53 9.64 -6.38 -10.82
C GLY A 53 9.27 -7.40 -9.75
N GLU A 54 9.07 -8.68 -10.11
CA GLU A 54 8.89 -9.77 -9.13
C GLU A 54 10.16 -9.98 -8.29
N LYS A 55 11.33 -10.03 -8.93
CA LYS A 55 12.61 -10.14 -8.23
C LYS A 55 12.84 -8.97 -7.27
N ASP A 56 12.64 -7.74 -7.75
CA ASP A 56 12.77 -6.51 -6.96
C ASP A 56 11.79 -6.49 -5.77
N LEU A 57 10.57 -7.00 -5.95
CA LEU A 57 9.60 -7.19 -4.87
C LEU A 57 10.11 -8.20 -3.83
N ILE A 58 10.47 -9.41 -4.24
CA ILE A 58 10.96 -10.48 -3.34
C ILE A 58 12.15 -10.00 -2.52
N GLU A 59 13.08 -9.27 -3.13
CA GLU A 59 14.22 -8.67 -2.44
C GLU A 59 13.78 -7.64 -1.38
N ASP A 60 12.79 -6.79 -1.68
CA ASP A 60 12.27 -5.79 -0.73
C ASP A 60 11.47 -6.42 0.42
N LEU A 61 10.65 -7.44 0.16
CA LEU A 61 9.91 -8.16 1.22
C LEU A 61 10.89 -8.85 2.19
N LYS A 62 11.92 -9.51 1.64
CA LYS A 62 13.00 -10.14 2.44
C LYS A 62 13.82 -9.09 3.19
N LEU A 63 14.05 -7.91 2.61
CA LEU A 63 14.75 -6.82 3.28
C LEU A 63 13.92 -6.23 4.41
N ALA A 64 12.61 -6.02 4.22
CA ALA A 64 11.70 -5.55 5.25
C ALA A 64 11.75 -6.45 6.50
N LYS A 65 11.71 -7.78 6.31
CA LYS A 65 11.89 -8.72 7.42
C LYS A 65 13.29 -8.62 8.05
N LYS A 66 14.35 -8.83 7.25
CA LYS A 66 15.73 -8.96 7.78
C LYS A 66 16.33 -7.68 8.37
N ALA A 67 15.92 -6.51 7.89
CA ALA A 67 16.49 -5.22 8.32
C ALA A 67 15.62 -4.46 9.32
N TYR A 68 14.31 -4.76 9.41
CA TYR A 68 13.40 -4.09 10.34
C TYR A 68 12.80 -5.07 11.35
N HIS A 69 12.06 -6.10 10.90
CA HIS A 69 11.41 -7.05 11.82
C HIS A 69 12.39 -7.77 12.74
N ASP A 70 13.34 -8.52 12.17
CA ASP A 70 14.21 -9.41 12.95
C ASP A 70 15.12 -8.64 13.94
N PRO A 71 15.70 -7.46 13.59
CA PRO A 71 16.44 -6.66 14.55
C PRO A 71 15.56 -6.04 15.64
N MET A 72 14.34 -5.58 15.33
CA MET A 72 13.45 -5.02 16.35
C MET A 72 12.98 -6.08 17.36
N LEU A 73 12.75 -7.32 16.90
CA LEU A 73 12.47 -8.46 17.77
C LEU A 73 13.69 -8.81 18.64
N LYS A 74 14.85 -9.02 18.01
CA LYS A 74 16.09 -9.45 18.69
C LYS A 74 16.61 -8.43 19.71
N LEU A 75 16.39 -7.15 19.47
CA LEU A 75 16.79 -6.06 20.38
C LEU A 75 15.67 -5.68 21.37
N SER A 76 14.55 -6.42 21.38
CA SER A 76 13.35 -6.14 22.19
C SER A 76 12.89 -4.69 22.08
N ILE A 77 12.92 -4.13 20.87
CA ILE A 77 12.47 -2.77 20.54
C ILE A 77 10.94 -2.74 20.42
N MET A 78 10.38 -3.81 19.85
CA MET A 78 8.95 -4.14 19.91
C MET A 78 8.79 -5.61 20.27
N THR A 79 7.63 -5.97 20.83
CA THR A 79 7.27 -7.35 21.12
C THR A 79 6.94 -8.12 19.84
N GLU A 80 7.00 -9.45 19.91
CA GLU A 80 6.57 -10.33 18.81
C GLU A 80 5.12 -10.07 18.40
N HIS A 81 4.22 -9.83 19.35
CA HIS A 81 2.81 -9.51 19.06
C HIS A 81 2.65 -8.22 18.27
N GLU A 82 3.35 -7.15 18.67
CA GLU A 82 3.31 -5.86 17.97
C GLU A 82 3.93 -5.95 16.57
N LEU A 83 5.01 -6.72 16.42
CA LEU A 83 5.64 -6.97 15.14
C LEU A 83 4.75 -7.81 14.21
N ASN A 84 4.11 -8.86 14.73
CA ASN A 84 3.13 -9.65 13.98
C ASN A 84 1.92 -8.79 13.56
N GLN A 85 1.50 -7.81 14.36
CA GLN A 85 0.44 -6.87 13.97
C GLN A 85 0.91 -5.85 12.90
N ILE A 86 2.15 -5.36 12.96
CA ILE A 86 2.70 -4.40 11.98
C ILE A 86 3.06 -5.06 10.64
N PHE A 87 3.71 -6.21 10.68
CA PHE A 87 4.16 -6.94 9.49
C PHE A 87 3.10 -7.90 8.95
N GLY A 88 2.13 -8.33 9.75
CA GLY A 88 1.04 -9.21 9.34
C GLY A 88 1.52 -10.43 8.56
N THR A 89 0.86 -10.71 7.45
CA THR A 89 1.17 -11.83 6.54
C THR A 89 2.20 -11.48 5.45
N LEU A 90 3.05 -10.45 5.62
CA LEU A 90 4.01 -10.01 4.60
C LEU A 90 4.90 -11.15 4.06
N GLU A 91 5.34 -12.05 4.96
CA GLU A 91 6.22 -13.15 4.60
C GLU A 91 5.52 -14.22 3.75
N SER A 92 4.22 -14.47 3.93
CA SER A 92 3.50 -15.47 3.12
C SER A 92 3.25 -15.03 1.69
N LEU A 93 3.50 -13.76 1.35
CA LEU A 93 3.48 -13.28 -0.03
C LEU A 93 4.75 -13.70 -0.79
N ILE A 94 5.89 -13.87 -0.12
CA ILE A 94 7.18 -14.16 -0.76
C ILE A 94 7.13 -15.42 -1.66
N PRO A 95 6.63 -16.59 -1.19
CA PRO A 95 6.60 -17.80 -2.02
C PRO A 95 5.73 -17.66 -3.28
N LEU A 96 4.69 -16.82 -3.25
CA LEU A 96 3.80 -16.58 -4.39
C LEU A 96 4.56 -15.94 -5.55
N HIS A 97 5.39 -14.93 -5.25
CA HIS A 97 6.20 -14.24 -6.25
C HIS A 97 7.41 -15.09 -6.69
N GLU A 98 7.95 -15.93 -5.79
CA GLU A 98 9.00 -16.88 -6.14
C GLU A 98 8.52 -17.95 -7.13
N ASP A 99 7.27 -18.43 -6.99
CA ASP A 99 6.61 -19.32 -7.96
C ASP A 99 6.47 -18.66 -9.34
N LEU A 100 5.86 -17.46 -9.43
CA LEU A 100 5.77 -16.72 -10.69
C LEU A 100 7.14 -16.49 -11.32
N LEU A 101 8.14 -16.08 -10.54
CA LEU A 101 9.49 -15.85 -11.03
C LEU A 101 10.16 -17.14 -11.52
N SER A 102 9.84 -18.30 -10.94
CA SER A 102 10.30 -19.60 -11.43
C SER A 102 9.65 -19.94 -12.77
N ARG A 103 8.31 -19.84 -12.87
CA ARG A 103 7.56 -20.12 -14.11
C ARG A 103 7.99 -19.20 -15.26
N LEU A 104 8.16 -17.90 -15.00
CA LEU A 104 8.66 -16.93 -15.98
C LEU A 104 10.11 -17.19 -16.44
N ARG A 105 10.91 -17.82 -15.58
CA ARG A 105 12.28 -18.25 -15.92
C ARG A 105 12.29 -19.55 -16.72
N GLU A 106 11.42 -20.50 -16.38
CA GLU A 106 11.29 -21.79 -17.07
C GLU A 106 10.70 -21.63 -18.49
N ALA A 107 9.78 -20.69 -18.67
CA ALA A 107 9.24 -20.32 -19.99
C ALA A 107 10.22 -19.52 -20.87
N ARG A 108 11.38 -19.10 -20.31
CA ARG A 108 12.39 -18.33 -21.05
C ARG A 108 13.38 -19.26 -21.75
N LYS A 109 13.44 -19.11 -23.07
CA LYS A 109 14.37 -19.85 -23.94
C LYS A 109 15.83 -19.43 -23.67
N PRO A 110 16.83 -20.24 -24.06
CA PRO A 110 18.25 -19.91 -23.91
C PRO A 110 18.70 -18.62 -24.63
N ASP A 111 17.95 -18.19 -25.67
CA ASP A 111 18.17 -16.91 -26.37
C ASP A 111 17.60 -15.68 -25.62
N GLY A 112 16.97 -15.90 -24.46
CA GLY A 112 16.34 -14.87 -23.64
C GLY A 112 14.88 -14.57 -23.98
N SER A 113 14.36 -15.10 -25.08
CA SER A 113 12.97 -14.87 -25.50
C SER A 113 11.97 -15.70 -24.68
N THR A 114 10.78 -15.16 -24.48
CA THR A 114 9.64 -15.83 -23.82
C THR A 114 8.48 -15.82 -24.81
N GLU A 115 8.11 -16.98 -25.35
CA GLU A 115 7.12 -17.06 -26.43
C GLU A 115 5.71 -16.84 -25.89
N HIS A 116 5.31 -17.66 -24.93
CA HIS A 116 3.99 -17.68 -24.30
C HIS A 116 4.09 -17.29 -22.82
N VAL A 117 3.34 -16.27 -22.40
CA VAL A 117 3.29 -15.80 -21.00
C VAL A 117 1.87 -15.71 -20.44
N GLY A 118 0.85 -15.66 -21.29
CA GLY A 118 -0.53 -15.39 -20.87
C GLY A 118 -1.09 -16.47 -19.96
N HIS A 119 -0.95 -17.75 -20.34
CA HIS A 119 -1.43 -18.88 -19.54
C HIS A 119 -0.79 -18.92 -18.14
N ILE A 120 0.52 -18.64 -18.03
CA ILE A 120 1.25 -18.57 -16.75
C ILE A 120 0.60 -17.53 -15.81
N LEU A 121 0.16 -16.40 -16.38
CA LEU A 121 -0.49 -15.33 -15.63
C LEU A 121 -1.91 -15.73 -15.21
N VAL A 122 -2.71 -16.32 -16.11
CA VAL A 122 -4.06 -16.81 -15.78
C VAL A 122 -4.01 -17.88 -14.66
N ASP A 123 -3.04 -18.81 -14.72
CA ASP A 123 -2.88 -19.85 -13.71
C ASP A 123 -2.37 -19.32 -12.35
N TRP A 124 -1.57 -18.25 -12.36
CA TRP A 124 -0.94 -17.72 -11.16
C TRP A 124 -1.80 -16.66 -10.44
N LEU A 125 -2.44 -15.75 -11.17
CA LEU A 125 -3.16 -14.60 -10.62
C LEU A 125 -4.14 -14.94 -9.46
N PRO A 126 -4.89 -16.07 -9.45
CA PRO A 126 -5.77 -16.41 -8.34
C PRO A 126 -5.08 -16.54 -6.98
N CYS A 127 -3.76 -16.82 -6.92
CA CYS A 127 -3.06 -16.89 -5.63
C CYS A 127 -2.95 -15.54 -4.91
N LEU A 128 -3.18 -14.43 -5.64
CA LEU A 128 -3.14 -13.07 -5.10
C LEU A 128 -4.26 -12.79 -4.08
N ASP A 129 -5.29 -13.62 -3.98
CA ASP A 129 -6.31 -13.53 -2.91
C ASP A 129 -5.70 -13.54 -1.50
N SER A 130 -4.50 -14.11 -1.34
CA SER A 130 -3.69 -14.06 -0.12
C SER A 130 -3.42 -12.64 0.40
N TYR A 131 -3.43 -11.64 -0.50
CA TYR A 131 -3.27 -10.23 -0.15
C TYR A 131 -4.46 -9.65 0.64
N ASN A 132 -5.65 -10.24 0.57
CA ASN A 132 -6.83 -9.73 1.29
C ASN A 132 -6.56 -9.56 2.79
N SER A 133 -5.95 -10.56 3.42
CA SER A 133 -5.55 -10.51 4.83
C SER A 133 -4.48 -9.44 5.10
N TYR A 134 -3.49 -9.33 4.22
CA TYR A 134 -2.39 -8.36 4.36
C TYR A 134 -2.87 -6.92 4.25
N CYS A 135 -3.65 -6.61 3.21
CA CYS A 135 -4.15 -5.28 2.91
C CYS A 135 -5.21 -4.83 3.93
N SER A 136 -6.12 -5.71 4.32
CA SER A 136 -7.14 -5.40 5.34
C SER A 136 -6.55 -5.03 6.71
N ASN A 137 -5.37 -5.56 7.06
CA ASN A 137 -4.68 -5.22 8.30
C ASN A 137 -3.91 -3.88 8.24
N GLN A 138 -3.70 -3.28 7.06
CA GLN A 138 -2.83 -2.10 6.90
C GLN A 138 -3.27 -0.91 7.77
N VAL A 139 -4.57 -0.69 7.95
CA VAL A 139 -5.10 0.38 8.83
C VAL A 139 -4.65 0.19 10.29
N ALA A 140 -4.70 -1.04 10.80
CA ALA A 140 -4.33 -1.36 12.17
C ALA A 140 -2.80 -1.39 12.35
N ALA A 141 -2.07 -1.91 11.37
CA ALA A 141 -0.61 -1.86 11.31
C ALA A 141 -0.09 -0.42 11.31
N LYS A 142 -0.70 0.47 10.50
CA LYS A 142 -0.37 1.89 10.42
C LYS A 142 -0.60 2.61 11.74
N ALA A 143 -1.78 2.43 12.33
CA ALA A 143 -2.14 3.03 13.61
C ALA A 143 -1.19 2.60 14.75
N LEU A 144 -0.83 1.31 14.82
CA LEU A 144 0.14 0.82 15.80
C LEU A 144 1.54 1.37 15.54
N LEU A 145 2.01 1.38 14.29
CA LEU A 145 3.33 1.92 13.93
C LEU A 145 3.45 3.41 14.27
N ASP A 146 2.43 4.22 13.98
CA ASP A 146 2.44 5.66 14.28
C ASP A 146 2.32 5.95 15.79
N HIS A 147 1.63 5.10 16.56
CA HIS A 147 1.70 5.13 18.02
C HIS A 147 3.10 4.76 18.53
N LYS A 148 3.70 3.68 18.00
CA LYS A 148 5.03 3.20 18.41
C LYS A 148 6.17 4.14 18.02
N LYS A 149 6.02 4.96 16.97
CA LYS A 149 6.96 6.05 16.65
C LYS A 149 7.11 7.10 17.76
N GLN A 150 6.25 7.10 18.79
CA GLN A 150 6.39 7.94 19.98
C GLN A 150 7.39 7.36 21.01
N ASP A 151 7.69 6.05 20.95
CA ASP A 151 8.74 5.43 21.76
C ASP A 151 10.11 5.82 21.18
N HIS A 152 10.97 6.40 22.02
CA HIS A 152 12.32 6.83 21.64
C HIS A 152 13.16 5.70 21.03
N ARG A 153 13.04 4.46 21.51
CA ARG A 153 13.80 3.30 21.00
C ARG A 153 13.36 2.92 19.60
N VAL A 154 12.06 2.97 19.32
CA VAL A 154 11.49 2.72 17.98
C VAL A 154 11.89 3.85 17.04
N HIS A 155 11.76 5.10 17.46
CA HIS A 155 12.12 6.27 16.67
C HIS A 155 13.62 6.27 16.27
N ASP A 156 14.52 6.10 17.23
CA ASP A 156 15.98 6.02 17.01
C ASP A 156 16.34 4.85 16.07
N PHE A 157 15.72 3.68 16.24
CA PHE A 157 15.94 2.55 15.34
C PHE A 157 15.52 2.85 13.90
N LEU A 158 14.31 3.39 13.70
CA LEU A 158 13.80 3.73 12.36
C LEU A 158 14.64 4.82 11.68
N GLN A 159 15.12 5.80 12.45
CA GLN A 159 16.01 6.86 11.96
C GLN A 159 17.35 6.28 11.48
N ARG A 160 17.98 5.38 12.26
CA ARG A 160 19.22 4.68 11.85
C ARG A 160 19.02 3.85 10.57
N CYS A 161 17.85 3.23 10.41
CA CYS A 161 17.52 2.51 9.18
C CYS A 161 17.45 3.46 7.98
N LEU A 162 16.80 4.62 8.12
CA LEU A 162 16.71 5.66 7.08
C LEU A 162 18.06 6.27 6.71
N GLU A 163 18.99 6.36 7.66
CA GLU A 163 20.36 6.80 7.44
C GLU A 163 21.18 5.76 6.65
N SER A 164 20.96 4.48 6.91
CA SER A 164 21.64 3.35 6.25
C SER A 164 21.28 3.20 4.76
N PRO A 165 22.26 2.86 3.87
CA PRO A 165 22.02 2.78 2.43
C PRO A 165 21.02 1.70 1.99
N PHE A 166 20.74 0.66 2.79
CA PHE A 166 19.77 -0.39 2.41
C PHE A 166 18.35 0.17 2.27
N SER A 167 17.99 1.19 3.06
CA SER A 167 16.65 1.77 3.04
C SER A 167 16.33 2.49 1.73
N ARG A 168 17.36 2.88 0.96
CA ARG A 168 17.24 3.73 -0.23
C ARG A 168 16.45 5.03 0.04
N LYS A 169 16.50 5.53 1.29
CA LYS A 169 15.73 6.68 1.81
C LYS A 169 14.21 6.48 1.87
N LEU A 170 13.75 5.23 1.88
CA LEU A 170 12.38 4.84 2.20
C LEU A 170 12.26 4.54 3.71
N ASP A 171 11.16 4.98 4.34
CA ASP A 171 10.85 4.58 5.73
C ASP A 171 10.22 3.18 5.78
N LEU A 172 10.03 2.62 6.98
CA LEU A 172 9.40 1.30 7.13
C LEU A 172 8.00 1.24 6.50
N TRP A 173 7.21 2.32 6.59
CA TRP A 173 5.86 2.32 6.00
C TRP A 173 5.90 2.18 4.48
N ASN A 174 6.85 2.84 3.82
CA ASN A 174 7.06 2.66 2.37
C ASN A 174 7.35 1.20 2.01
N PHE A 175 8.09 0.43 2.84
CA PHE A 175 8.32 -1.00 2.61
C PHE A 175 7.06 -1.85 2.84
N LEU A 176 6.26 -1.54 3.86
CA LEU A 176 4.99 -2.22 4.14
C LEU A 176 3.92 -1.93 3.07
N ASP A 177 4.01 -0.79 2.37
CA ASP A 177 3.10 -0.44 1.27
C ASP A 177 3.47 -1.10 -0.08
N ILE A 178 4.68 -1.66 -0.22
CA ILE A 178 5.15 -2.28 -1.48
C ILE A 178 4.19 -3.34 -2.03
N PRO A 179 3.62 -4.28 -1.24
CA PRO A 179 2.66 -5.26 -1.74
C PRO A 179 1.46 -4.59 -2.43
N ARG A 180 0.81 -3.63 -1.77
CA ARG A 180 -0.33 -2.87 -2.34
C ARG A 180 0.10 -2.09 -3.59
N SER A 181 1.29 -1.49 -3.56
CA SER A 181 1.89 -0.80 -4.72
C SER A 181 2.22 -1.73 -5.90
N ARG A 182 2.50 -3.02 -5.67
CA ARG A 182 2.68 -4.01 -6.75
C ARG A 182 1.35 -4.42 -7.36
N LEU A 183 0.35 -4.75 -6.54
CA LEU A 183 -0.97 -5.23 -7.01
C LEU A 183 -1.53 -4.32 -8.12
N VAL A 184 -1.55 -3.01 -7.88
CA VAL A 184 -2.10 -2.01 -8.81
C VAL A 184 -1.27 -1.81 -10.09
N LYS A 185 -0.07 -2.41 -10.19
CA LYS A 185 0.79 -2.33 -11.39
C LYS A 185 0.57 -3.48 -12.36
N TYR A 186 0.12 -4.65 -11.92
CA TYR A 186 -0.15 -5.77 -12.84
C TYR A 186 -1.12 -5.40 -13.99
N PRO A 187 -2.23 -4.67 -13.77
CA PRO A 187 -3.11 -4.23 -14.88
C PRO A 187 -2.42 -3.30 -15.90
N LEU A 188 -1.28 -2.68 -15.55
CA LEU A 188 -0.50 -1.83 -16.45
C LEU A 188 0.55 -2.66 -17.21
N LEU A 189 1.27 -3.52 -16.48
CA LEU A 189 2.28 -4.43 -17.04
C LEU A 189 1.68 -5.37 -18.08
N LEU A 190 0.54 -6.02 -17.76
CA LEU A 190 -0.13 -6.93 -18.69
C LEU A 190 -0.67 -6.19 -19.94
N ARG A 191 -1.15 -4.96 -19.80
CA ARG A 191 -1.58 -4.12 -20.94
C ARG A 191 -0.41 -3.76 -21.85
N GLU A 192 0.77 -3.47 -21.30
CA GLU A 192 1.96 -3.17 -22.11
C GLU A 192 2.46 -4.43 -22.86
N ILE A 193 2.40 -5.61 -22.24
CA ILE A 193 2.66 -6.88 -22.95
C ILE A 193 1.64 -7.06 -24.09
N LEU A 194 0.33 -6.96 -23.80
CA LEU A 194 -0.75 -7.13 -24.79
C LEU A 194 -0.65 -6.15 -25.98
N LYS A 195 -0.29 -4.90 -25.73
CA LYS A 195 -0.07 -3.85 -26.75
C LYS A 195 0.97 -4.30 -27.79
N HIS A 196 2.03 -4.99 -27.36
CA HIS A 196 3.09 -5.49 -28.23
C HIS A 196 2.89 -6.94 -28.71
N THR A 197 1.91 -7.67 -28.17
CA THR A 197 1.50 -9.00 -28.69
C THR A 197 0.85 -8.87 -30.09
N PRO A 198 1.18 -9.74 -31.08
CA PRO A 198 0.46 -9.81 -32.36
C PRO A 198 -1.02 -10.16 -32.19
N ASN A 199 -1.86 -9.86 -33.19
CA ASN A 199 -3.32 -10.07 -33.08
C ASN A 199 -3.72 -11.55 -33.24
N ASP A 200 -2.90 -12.30 -33.94
CA ASP A 200 -2.97 -13.73 -34.25
C ASP A 200 -2.23 -14.61 -33.23
N HIS A 201 -1.54 -14.01 -32.25
CA HIS A 201 -0.75 -14.72 -31.26
C HIS A 201 -1.65 -15.23 -30.10
N PRO A 202 -1.52 -16.50 -29.66
CA PRO A 202 -2.42 -17.11 -28.69
C PRO A 202 -2.44 -16.43 -27.31
N ASP A 203 -1.32 -15.81 -26.88
CA ASP A 203 -1.31 -15.00 -25.65
C ASP A 203 -2.35 -13.87 -25.65
N ARG A 204 -2.86 -13.42 -26.81
CA ARG A 204 -3.83 -12.31 -26.88
C ARG A 204 -5.05 -12.56 -25.98
N GLN A 205 -5.69 -13.73 -26.15
CA GLN A 205 -6.86 -14.13 -25.37
C GLN A 205 -6.52 -14.30 -23.87
N TYR A 206 -5.42 -15.00 -23.56
CA TYR A 206 -4.99 -15.21 -22.18
C TYR A 206 -4.62 -13.90 -21.47
N LEU A 207 -4.04 -12.93 -22.18
CA LEU A 207 -3.71 -11.62 -21.62
C LEU A 207 -4.96 -10.78 -21.38
N ASP A 208 -5.94 -10.79 -22.29
CA ASP A 208 -7.23 -10.13 -22.07
C ASP A 208 -7.97 -10.75 -20.86
N GLU A 209 -7.96 -12.08 -20.72
CA GLU A 209 -8.49 -12.80 -19.55
C GLU A 209 -7.75 -12.43 -18.25
N ALA A 210 -6.41 -12.51 -18.25
CA ALA A 210 -5.58 -12.15 -17.11
C ALA A 210 -5.77 -10.68 -16.68
N ILE A 211 -5.92 -9.76 -17.64
CA ILE A 211 -6.18 -8.33 -17.40
C ILE A 211 -7.52 -8.12 -16.71
N ASN A 212 -8.57 -8.85 -17.09
CA ASN A 212 -9.87 -8.79 -16.43
C ASN A 212 -9.79 -9.39 -15.02
N MET A 213 -9.17 -10.56 -14.88
CA MET A 213 -9.00 -11.26 -13.60
C MET A 213 -8.28 -10.38 -12.57
N ILE A 214 -7.14 -9.77 -12.91
CA ILE A 214 -6.41 -8.91 -11.97
C ILE A 214 -7.14 -7.60 -11.64
N GLN A 215 -7.99 -7.08 -12.54
CA GLN A 215 -8.85 -5.95 -12.22
C GLN A 215 -9.91 -6.34 -11.18
N SER A 216 -10.54 -7.50 -11.33
CA SER A 216 -11.48 -8.03 -10.33
C SER A 216 -10.81 -8.28 -8.97
N ILE A 217 -9.64 -8.92 -8.95
CA ILE A 217 -8.87 -9.16 -7.72
C ILE A 217 -8.50 -7.85 -7.02
N VAL A 218 -7.98 -6.85 -7.75
CA VAL A 218 -7.64 -5.54 -7.18
C VAL A 218 -8.88 -4.80 -6.65
N ALA A 219 -10.02 -4.88 -7.34
CA ALA A 219 -11.27 -4.28 -6.90
C ALA A 219 -11.83 -4.94 -5.63
N GLU A 220 -11.75 -6.27 -5.53
CA GLU A 220 -12.18 -7.04 -4.35
C GLU A 220 -11.29 -6.73 -3.14
N ILE A 221 -9.96 -6.80 -3.28
CA ILE A 221 -9.01 -6.44 -2.22
C ILE A 221 -9.22 -5.01 -1.74
N ASN A 222 -9.48 -4.06 -2.66
CA ASN A 222 -9.78 -2.68 -2.32
C ASN A 222 -11.08 -2.56 -1.52
N THR A 223 -12.14 -3.26 -1.94
CA THR A 223 -13.43 -3.31 -1.22
C THR A 223 -13.25 -3.87 0.19
N GLN A 224 -12.60 -5.04 0.33
CA GLN A 224 -12.41 -5.68 1.62
C GLN A 224 -11.49 -4.88 2.56
N THR A 225 -10.51 -4.16 2.01
CA THR A 225 -9.67 -3.22 2.75
C THR A 225 -10.48 -2.04 3.27
N GLY A 226 -11.31 -1.42 2.43
CA GLY A 226 -12.20 -0.32 2.82
C GLY A 226 -13.25 -0.72 3.86
N GLU A 227 -13.81 -1.93 3.76
CA GLU A 227 -14.68 -2.48 4.81
C GLU A 227 -13.94 -2.69 6.14
N SER A 228 -12.69 -3.15 6.09
CA SER A 228 -11.87 -3.37 7.28
C SER A 228 -11.42 -2.07 7.93
N GLU A 229 -11.16 -1.03 7.13
CA GLU A 229 -10.95 0.34 7.60
C GLU A 229 -12.21 0.92 8.26
N CYS A 230 -13.38 0.78 7.63
CA CYS A 230 -14.65 1.18 8.20
C CYS A 230 -14.90 0.49 9.56
N ARG A 231 -14.67 -0.83 9.63
CA ARG A 231 -14.76 -1.64 10.85
C ARG A 231 -13.78 -1.14 11.93
N PHE A 232 -12.51 -0.93 11.58
CA PHE A 232 -11.48 -0.45 12.50
C PHE A 232 -11.84 0.89 13.17
N TYR A 233 -12.39 1.84 12.41
CA TYR A 233 -12.84 3.11 12.99
C TYR A 233 -14.12 2.96 13.82
N LYS A 234 -15.08 2.13 13.39
CA LYS A 234 -16.33 1.86 14.11
C LYS A 234 -16.11 1.21 15.48
N GLU A 235 -15.26 0.19 15.56
CA GLU A 235 -14.95 -0.52 16.81
C GLU A 235 -14.27 0.37 17.87
N ARG A 236 -13.71 1.51 17.43
CA ARG A 236 -13.05 2.51 18.27
C ARG A 236 -13.96 3.68 18.67
N LEU A 237 -15.24 3.66 18.25
CA LEU A 237 -16.25 4.62 18.70
C LEU A 237 -16.63 4.36 20.16
N LEU A 238 -16.64 5.43 20.96
CA LEU A 238 -17.12 5.39 22.34
C LEU A 238 -18.38 6.23 22.46
N TYR A 239 -19.47 5.55 22.83
CA TYR A 239 -20.77 6.14 23.09
C TYR A 239 -20.87 6.42 24.59
N LEU A 240 -21.14 7.68 24.96
CA LEU A 240 -21.34 8.10 26.35
C LEU A 240 -22.70 7.63 26.88
N GLU A 241 -23.70 7.55 25.99
CA GLU A 241 -25.07 7.12 26.28
C GLU A 241 -25.55 6.13 25.22
N GLY A 242 -26.41 5.18 25.60
CA GLY A 242 -26.96 4.20 24.66
C GLY A 242 -27.81 4.82 23.53
N SER A 243 -28.39 6.00 23.79
CA SER A 243 -29.12 6.85 22.83
C SER A 243 -28.27 7.35 21.66
N GLN A 244 -26.94 7.32 21.78
CA GLN A 244 -26.00 7.77 20.74
C GLN A 244 -25.63 6.67 19.75
N ARG A 245 -26.02 5.42 20.01
CA ARG A 245 -25.82 4.31 19.05
C ARG A 245 -26.84 4.44 17.92
N ASP A 246 -26.35 4.35 16.70
CA ASP A 246 -27.17 4.41 15.49
C ASP A 246 -26.94 3.15 14.65
N LEU A 247 -28.04 2.45 14.34
CA LEU A 247 -28.03 1.22 13.55
C LEU A 247 -27.43 1.41 12.15
N LEU A 248 -27.41 2.63 11.63
CA LEU A 248 -26.87 2.99 10.32
C LEU A 248 -25.35 3.20 10.39
N ILE A 249 -24.81 3.60 11.54
CA ILE A 249 -23.36 3.49 11.82
C ILE A 249 -22.99 2.00 11.95
N ASP A 250 -23.75 1.23 12.74
CA ASP A 250 -23.46 -0.20 12.98
C ASP A 250 -23.57 -1.06 11.70
N SER A 251 -24.45 -0.71 10.75
CA SER A 251 -24.57 -1.39 9.45
C SER A 251 -23.69 -0.81 8.33
N SER A 252 -23.06 0.36 8.51
CA SER A 252 -22.16 0.95 7.51
C SER A 252 -20.96 0.05 7.19
N ARG A 253 -20.67 -0.11 5.89
CA ARG A 253 -19.52 -0.86 5.35
C ARG A 253 -18.46 0.02 4.69
N ILE A 254 -18.83 1.20 4.21
CA ILE A 254 -17.95 2.12 3.49
C ILE A 254 -17.64 3.33 4.38
N LEU A 255 -16.36 3.66 4.48
CA LEU A 255 -15.86 4.92 5.02
C LEU A 255 -15.56 5.87 3.85
N SER A 256 -16.41 6.88 3.66
CA SER A 256 -16.29 7.87 2.58
C SER A 256 -15.15 8.86 2.83
N CYS A 257 -14.95 9.29 4.08
CA CYS A 257 -13.75 10.02 4.51
C CYS A 257 -13.59 10.01 6.04
N HIS A 258 -12.36 10.27 6.50
CA HIS A 258 -12.06 10.56 7.90
C HIS A 258 -10.94 11.61 8.01
N GLY A 259 -10.84 12.30 9.14
CA GLY A 259 -9.74 13.24 9.40
C GLY A 259 -10.01 14.22 10.54
N GLU A 260 -8.94 14.87 11.03
CA GLU A 260 -9.03 15.90 12.07
C GLU A 260 -9.55 17.23 11.53
N LEU A 261 -10.48 17.86 12.25
CA LEU A 261 -10.98 19.19 11.94
C LEU A 261 -10.15 20.30 12.61
N LYS A 262 -9.83 21.34 11.85
CA LYS A 262 -9.33 22.61 12.37
C LYS A 262 -10.50 23.54 12.68
N ASN A 263 -10.41 24.32 13.75
CA ASN A 263 -11.42 25.33 14.03
C ASN A 263 -11.22 26.58 13.15
N ASN A 264 -12.21 27.49 13.13
CA ASN A 264 -12.19 28.71 12.31
C ASN A 264 -11.04 29.69 12.63
N ARG A 265 -10.22 29.42 13.66
CA ARG A 265 -9.01 30.19 14.00
C ARG A 265 -7.72 29.53 13.51
N GLY A 266 -7.82 28.52 12.64
CA GLY A 266 -6.69 27.76 12.08
C GLY A 266 -6.02 26.79 13.04
N ALA A 267 -6.38 26.81 14.33
CA ALA A 267 -5.89 25.85 15.30
C ALA A 267 -6.48 24.47 15.02
N VAL A 268 -5.61 23.46 14.88
CA VAL A 268 -6.03 22.07 14.78
C VAL A 268 -6.75 21.70 16.07
N SER A 269 -8.04 21.41 15.98
CA SER A 269 -8.73 20.74 17.06
C SER A 269 -8.41 19.26 16.91
N SER A 270 -7.20 18.86 17.34
CA SER A 270 -6.77 17.46 17.46
C SER A 270 -7.71 16.63 18.34
N ALA A 271 -8.59 17.32 19.07
CA ALA A 271 -9.72 16.77 19.76
C ALA A 271 -10.95 16.45 18.86
N LEU A 272 -10.96 16.54 17.53
CA LEU A 272 -12.19 16.34 16.73
C LEU A 272 -11.95 15.69 15.36
N SER A 273 -12.53 14.52 15.12
CA SER A 273 -12.45 13.74 13.87
C SER A 273 -13.83 13.55 13.24
N ILE A 274 -14.00 13.77 11.93
CA ILE A 274 -15.20 13.29 11.21
C ILE A 274 -14.97 11.85 10.77
N ILE A 275 -16.04 11.06 10.76
CA ILE A 275 -16.21 9.79 10.05
C ILE A 275 -17.44 9.98 9.16
N ILE A 276 -17.28 10.08 7.83
CA ILE A 276 -18.41 10.06 6.90
C ILE A 276 -18.55 8.64 6.37
N THR A 277 -19.71 8.02 6.55
CA THR A 277 -20.05 6.72 5.97
C THR A 277 -20.87 6.90 4.69
N GLN A 278 -21.34 5.80 4.08
CA GLN A 278 -22.27 5.84 2.94
C GLN A 278 -23.62 6.53 3.26
N HIS A 279 -23.96 6.71 4.55
CA HIS A 279 -25.26 7.22 4.98
C HIS A 279 -25.20 8.42 5.94
N PHE A 280 -24.14 8.58 6.76
CA PHE A 280 -24.08 9.60 7.82
C PHE A 280 -22.70 10.21 8.00
N GLY A 281 -22.65 11.48 8.41
CA GLY A 281 -21.46 12.11 8.97
C GLY A 281 -21.50 12.08 10.50
N VAL A 282 -20.47 11.52 11.12
CA VAL A 282 -20.30 11.43 12.59
C VAL A 282 -19.13 12.31 13.01
N ALA A 283 -19.33 13.23 13.95
CA ALA A 283 -18.25 14.04 14.53
C ALA A 283 -17.84 13.47 15.90
N VAL A 284 -16.61 12.97 16.01
CA VAL A 284 -16.08 12.23 17.17
C VAL A 284 -15.04 13.08 17.90
N ARG A 285 -15.19 13.29 19.21
CA ARG A 285 -14.22 14.09 19.99
C ARG A 285 -13.10 13.21 20.57
N SER A 286 -11.86 13.40 20.10
CA SER A 286 -10.66 12.76 20.67
C SER A 286 -10.23 13.46 21.98
N GLY A 287 -9.76 12.67 22.95
CA GLY A 287 -9.28 13.15 24.25
C GLY A 287 -8.00 12.42 24.67
N ARG A 288 -7.04 13.15 25.23
CA ARG A 288 -5.88 12.52 25.90
C ARG A 288 -6.34 11.79 27.15
N GLU A 289 -5.80 10.60 27.38
CA GLU A 289 -5.91 9.73 28.57
C GLU A 289 -6.90 10.22 29.65
N GLY A 290 -8.15 9.78 29.53
CA GLY A 290 -9.25 10.21 30.42
C GLY A 290 -10.37 10.92 29.65
N TYR A 291 -11.25 10.13 29.05
CA TYR A 291 -12.43 10.64 28.34
C TYR A 291 -13.30 11.51 29.27
N LYS A 292 -13.35 12.82 29.00
CA LYS A 292 -14.27 13.75 29.66
C LYS A 292 -15.33 14.29 28.69
N ARG A 293 -16.58 14.21 29.16
CA ARG A 293 -17.83 14.76 28.60
C ARG A 293 -17.68 15.85 27.56
N ILE A 294 -18.27 15.64 26.38
CA ILE A 294 -19.04 16.65 25.61
C ILE A 294 -20.22 15.93 24.95
N GLY A 295 -21.43 16.49 25.05
CA GLY A 295 -22.61 16.01 24.32
C GLY A 295 -22.74 16.67 22.95
N TRP A 296 -23.40 16.00 22.01
CA TRP A 296 -23.67 16.53 20.67
C TRP A 296 -25.08 16.20 20.19
N THR A 297 -25.68 17.15 19.47
CA THR A 297 -26.98 17.07 18.81
C THR A 297 -26.89 16.34 17.48
N PHE A 298 -27.91 15.57 17.14
CA PHE A 298 -28.07 14.97 15.80
C PHE A 298 -28.12 16.06 14.73
N ALA A 299 -27.16 16.05 13.80
CA ALA A 299 -27.24 16.77 12.55
C ALA A 299 -27.40 15.76 11.41
N ARG A 300 -28.65 15.45 11.06
CA ARG A 300 -28.98 14.70 9.85
C ARG A 300 -28.54 15.54 8.65
N MET A 301 -27.42 15.17 8.05
CA MET A 301 -26.86 15.86 6.89
C MET A 301 -27.16 15.02 5.65
N ASP A 302 -28.34 15.23 5.06
CA ASP A 302 -28.73 14.58 3.79
C ASP A 302 -27.81 15.11 2.67
N ILE A 303 -26.82 14.31 2.25
CA ILE A 303 -25.86 14.68 1.19
C ILE A 303 -26.47 14.34 -0.17
N TYR A 304 -26.86 15.38 -0.93
CA TYR A 304 -27.23 15.22 -2.34
C TYR A 304 -25.96 15.22 -3.20
N LEU A 305 -25.66 14.08 -3.83
CA LEU A 305 -24.64 13.98 -4.87
C LEU A 305 -25.20 14.57 -6.17
N ASN A 306 -24.49 15.56 -6.75
CA ASN A 306 -24.86 16.12 -8.04
C ASN A 306 -24.22 15.32 -9.18
N ASN A 307 -25.01 14.92 -10.17
CA ASN A 307 -24.56 14.09 -11.29
C ASN A 307 -23.78 14.91 -12.34
N ASN A 308 -22.46 15.04 -12.18
CA ASN A 308 -21.49 14.91 -13.30
C ASN A 308 -20.02 15.07 -12.87
N MET A 309 -19.20 14.14 -13.39
CA MET A 309 -17.75 14.21 -13.64
C MET A 309 -16.74 14.51 -12.51
N ASP A 310 -15.77 13.59 -12.43
CA ASP A 310 -14.33 13.76 -12.16
C ASP A 310 -13.84 14.61 -10.97
N ALA A 311 -13.21 13.90 -10.02
CA ALA A 311 -12.27 14.42 -9.01
C ALA A 311 -12.76 15.59 -8.14
N VAL A 312 -13.84 15.37 -7.36
CA VAL A 312 -14.31 16.34 -6.37
C VAL A 312 -13.50 16.24 -5.06
N SER A 313 -12.67 17.25 -4.80
CA SER A 313 -12.27 17.61 -3.44
C SER A 313 -13.51 18.01 -2.65
N VAL A 314 -14.00 17.14 -1.77
CA VAL A 314 -15.20 17.40 -0.95
C VAL A 314 -14.88 18.43 0.14
N SER A 315 -14.97 19.71 -0.22
CA SER A 315 -14.93 20.83 0.73
C SER A 315 -16.22 20.85 1.57
N VAL A 316 -16.23 20.10 2.68
CA VAL A 316 -17.37 20.08 3.62
C VAL A 316 -17.47 21.43 4.36
N HIS A 317 -18.23 22.38 3.82
CA HIS A 317 -18.60 23.60 4.54
C HIS A 317 -19.60 23.30 5.66
N LEU A 318 -19.07 22.97 6.83
CA LEU A 318 -19.84 22.82 8.07
C LEU A 318 -20.33 24.19 8.58
N LEU A 319 -21.62 24.48 8.37
CA LEU A 319 -22.33 25.58 9.04
C LEU A 319 -22.56 25.24 10.52
N PHE A 320 -21.55 25.48 11.35
CA PHE A 320 -21.70 25.41 12.81
C PHE A 320 -22.54 26.59 13.32
N SER A 321 -23.82 26.34 13.61
CA SER A 321 -24.64 27.26 14.42
C SER A 321 -24.41 26.94 15.90
N VAL A 322 -23.59 27.75 16.59
CA VAL A 322 -23.29 27.58 18.01
C VAL A 322 -24.37 28.24 18.85
N THR A 323 -25.37 27.46 19.27
CA THR A 323 -26.32 27.88 20.31
C THR A 323 -25.66 27.76 21.68
N HIS A 324 -25.18 28.88 22.22
CA HIS A 324 -24.79 28.97 23.63
C HIS A 324 -26.04 28.93 24.51
N GLU A 325 -26.34 27.79 25.13
CA GLU A 325 -27.10 27.81 26.38
C GLU A 325 -26.22 28.38 27.50
N LYS A 326 -26.71 29.44 28.14
CA LYS A 326 -26.16 29.97 29.38
C LYS A 326 -26.87 29.30 30.56
N GLN A 327 -26.10 28.89 31.56
CA GLN A 327 -26.54 28.88 32.95
C GLN A 327 -26.04 30.16 33.62
#